data_AF-A0A075FAF1-F1
#
_entry.id   AF-A0A075FAF1-F1
#
_cell.length_a   1.000
_cell.length_b   1.000
_cell.length_c   1.000
_cell.angle_alpha   90.00
_cell.angle_beta   90.00
_cell.angle_gamma   90.00
#
_symmetry.space_group_name_H-M   'P 1'
#
loop_
_entity.id
_entity.type
_entity.pdbx_description
1 polymer ?
#
loop_
_entity_poly.entity_id
_entity_poly.type
_entity_poly.pdbx_seq_one_letter_code
_entity_poly.pdbx_strand_id
1 'polypeptide(L)'
;DPEMIGERQVEKVDMVEVTERLAYFAMENPDLCRSWFLQVLSMPDPAADPFWREYSGSIARFAQTDLAKPGIDAEAWSIISLAGNFLWPVWAHSHSQGEAERHALAHRFAREMLRLSLHGTLQPDKVPGVAARLAEPLDGGQASVIPLRSVR
;
A
#
# COMPACT_ATOMS: atom_id res chain seq x y z
N ASP A 1 7.54 10.24 -20.55
CA ASP A 1 8.96 10.08 -20.85
C ASP A 1 9.49 8.90 -20.07
N PRO A 2 9.86 7.79 -20.73
CA PRO A 2 10.37 6.58 -20.07
C PRO A 2 11.74 6.77 -19.39
N GLU A 3 12.41 7.91 -19.58
CA GLU A 3 13.70 8.23 -18.94
C GLU A 3 13.57 8.89 -17.55
N MET A 4 12.34 9.20 -17.10
CA MET A 4 12.08 9.78 -15.77
C MET A 4 11.86 8.73 -14.66
N ILE A 5 12.06 7.45 -14.95
CA ILE A 5 12.00 6.36 -13.98
C ILE A 5 13.38 6.21 -13.32
N GLY A 6 13.90 7.32 -12.79
CA GLY A 6 15.07 7.26 -11.91
C GLY A 6 14.69 6.48 -10.66
N GLU A 7 15.54 5.53 -10.25
CA GLU A 7 15.46 4.81 -8.99
C GLU A 7 15.20 5.82 -7.87
N ARG A 8 13.94 6.00 -7.47
CA ARG A 8 13.61 6.86 -6.33
C ARG A 8 14.30 6.24 -5.13
N GLN A 9 15.27 6.94 -4.58
CA GLN A 9 15.90 6.57 -3.32
C GLN A 9 14.80 6.59 -2.27
N VAL A 10 14.29 5.40 -1.92
CA VAL A 10 13.14 5.20 -1.03
C VAL A 10 13.36 5.90 0.33
N GLU A 11 14.62 6.00 0.74
CA GLU A 11 15.09 6.67 1.96
C GLU A 11 14.93 8.21 1.95
N LYS A 12 14.78 8.82 0.78
CA LYS A 12 14.56 10.28 0.61
C LYS A 12 13.12 10.64 0.32
N VAL A 13 12.23 9.65 0.31
CA VAL A 13 10.82 9.86 0.01
C VAL A 13 10.12 10.44 1.25
N ASP A 14 9.52 11.61 1.09
CA ASP A 14 8.60 12.14 2.08
C ASP A 14 7.35 11.25 2.13
N MET A 15 7.28 10.43 3.18
CA MET A 15 6.21 9.45 3.39
C MET A 15 4.85 10.13 3.56
N VAL A 16 4.81 11.35 4.10
CA VAL A 16 3.59 12.15 4.21
C VAL A 16 3.15 12.57 2.82
N GLU A 17 4.05 13.21 2.07
CA GLU A 17 3.75 13.71 0.74
C GLU A 17 3.30 12.59 -0.22
N VAL A 18 3.94 11.43 -0.19
CA VAL A 18 3.56 10.29 -1.03
C VAL A 18 2.20 9.73 -0.64
N THR A 19 1.94 9.56 0.65
CA THR A 19 0.65 9.04 1.12
C THR A 19 -0.49 9.99 0.78
N GLU A 20 -0.28 11.30 0.98
CA GLU A 20 -1.26 12.32 0.63
C GLU A 20 -1.52 12.35 -0.88
N ARG A 21 -0.47 12.42 -1.72
CA ARG A 21 -0.62 12.43 -3.18
C ARG A 21 -1.40 11.24 -3.70
N LEU A 22 -1.14 10.03 -3.19
CA LEU A 22 -1.86 8.83 -3.60
C LEU A 22 -3.35 8.91 -3.19
N ALA A 23 -3.63 9.33 -1.96
CA ALA A 23 -5.00 9.48 -1.46
C ALA A 23 -5.80 10.52 -2.26
N TYR A 24 -5.20 11.67 -2.56
CA TYR A 24 -5.84 12.71 -3.39
C TYR A 24 -6.06 12.22 -4.81
N PHE A 25 -5.06 11.61 -5.45
CA PHE A 25 -5.20 11.06 -6.79
C PHE A 25 -6.35 10.04 -6.87
N ALA A 26 -6.42 9.11 -5.91
CA ALA A 26 -7.46 8.10 -5.90
C ALA A 26 -8.85 8.68 -5.58
N MET A 27 -8.93 9.73 -4.76
CA MET A 27 -10.16 10.48 -4.53
C MET A 27 -10.65 11.22 -5.78
N GLU A 28 -9.75 11.75 -6.59
CA GLU A 28 -10.13 12.41 -7.84
C GLU A 28 -10.48 11.42 -8.95
N ASN A 29 -9.98 10.18 -8.87
CA ASN A 29 -10.07 9.17 -9.92
C ASN A 29 -10.61 7.80 -9.42
N PRO A 30 -11.73 7.74 -8.67
CA PRO A 30 -12.15 6.51 -7.98
C PRO A 30 -12.54 5.37 -8.93
N ASP A 31 -13.19 5.68 -10.05
CA ASP A 31 -13.61 4.66 -11.02
C ASP A 31 -12.42 4.09 -11.79
N LEU A 32 -11.42 4.91 -12.11
CA LEU A 32 -10.16 4.49 -12.72
C LEU A 32 -9.41 3.55 -11.79
N CYS A 33 -9.21 3.98 -10.54
CA CYS A 33 -8.54 3.21 -9.51
C CYS A 33 -9.22 1.87 -9.25
N ARG A 34 -10.56 1.86 -9.06
CA ARG A 34 -11.33 0.62 -8.86
C ARG A 34 -11.22 -0.33 -10.05
N SER A 35 -11.38 0.19 -11.27
CA SER A 35 -11.39 -0.64 -12.48
C SER A 35 -10.02 -1.27 -12.73
N TRP A 36 -8.93 -0.49 -12.62
CA TRP A 36 -7.58 -1.00 -12.73
C TRP A 36 -7.30 -2.07 -11.66
N PHE A 37 -7.66 -1.82 -10.40
CA PHE A 37 -7.39 -2.76 -9.32
C PHE A 37 -8.08 -4.10 -9.53
N LEU A 38 -9.37 -4.08 -9.88
CA LEU A 38 -10.13 -5.29 -10.16
C LEU A 38 -9.61 -6.03 -11.39
N GLN A 39 -9.13 -5.30 -12.40
CA GLN A 39 -8.50 -5.90 -13.58
C GLN A 39 -7.21 -6.64 -13.17
N VAL A 40 -6.31 -6.00 -12.42
CA VAL A 40 -5.07 -6.63 -11.94
C VAL A 40 -5.36 -7.89 -11.12
N LEU A 41 -6.32 -7.82 -10.20
CA LEU A 41 -6.73 -8.98 -9.39
C LEU A 41 -7.39 -10.11 -10.21
N SER A 42 -7.85 -9.81 -11.42
CA SER A 42 -8.46 -10.79 -12.33
C SER A 42 -7.45 -11.37 -13.33
N MET A 43 -6.20 -10.89 -13.35
CA MET A 43 -5.18 -11.40 -14.25
C MET A 43 -4.73 -12.81 -13.83
N PRO A 44 -4.40 -13.70 -14.79
CA PRO A 44 -3.79 -14.99 -14.47
C PRO A 44 -2.45 -14.85 -13.73
N ASP A 45 -1.72 -13.77 -14.02
CA ASP A 45 -0.49 -13.39 -13.34
C ASP A 45 -0.51 -11.88 -13.04
N PRO A 46 -0.98 -11.46 -11.85
CA PRO A 46 -0.97 -10.05 -11.43
C PRO A 46 0.45 -9.46 -11.35
N ALA A 47 1.48 -10.28 -11.13
CA ALA A 47 2.88 -9.83 -11.07
C ALA A 47 3.43 -9.39 -12.44
N ALA A 48 2.71 -9.74 -13.52
CA ALA A 48 3.01 -9.28 -14.86
C ALA A 48 2.66 -7.79 -15.08
N ASP A 49 1.73 -7.22 -14.31
CA ASP A 49 1.32 -5.82 -14.45
C ASP A 49 2.49 -4.86 -14.08
N PRO A 50 2.88 -3.93 -14.97
CA PRO A 50 4.02 -3.06 -14.73
C PRO A 50 3.85 -2.12 -13.52
N PHE A 51 2.64 -1.60 -13.30
CA PHE A 51 2.39 -0.69 -12.19
C PHE A 51 2.42 -1.45 -10.86
N TRP A 52 1.77 -2.62 -10.81
CA TRP A 52 1.81 -3.49 -9.63
C TRP A 52 3.25 -3.89 -9.29
N ARG A 53 4.06 -4.29 -10.28
CA ARG A 53 5.46 -4.65 -10.06
C ARG A 53 6.27 -3.49 -9.49
N GLU A 54 6.10 -2.29 -10.02
CA GLU A 54 6.81 -1.12 -9.50
C GLU A 54 6.33 -0.77 -8.08
N TYR A 55 5.02 -0.77 -7.85
CA TYR A 55 4.44 -0.44 -6.56
C TYR A 55 4.88 -1.44 -5.47
N SER A 56 4.66 -2.73 -5.70
CA SER A 56 5.06 -3.79 -4.76
C SER A 56 6.58 -3.84 -4.59
N GLY A 57 7.35 -3.60 -5.66
CA GLY A 57 8.80 -3.47 -5.61
C GLY A 57 9.26 -2.29 -4.74
N SER A 58 8.57 -1.15 -4.79
CA SER A 58 8.87 0.01 -3.94
C SER A 58 8.64 -0.28 -2.45
N ILE A 59 7.57 -1.01 -2.13
CA ILE A 59 7.29 -1.45 -0.75
C ILE A 59 8.30 -2.50 -0.28
N ALA A 60 8.68 -3.44 -1.16
CA ALA A 60 9.70 -4.43 -0.85
C ALA A 60 11.07 -3.77 -0.57
N ARG A 61 11.44 -2.73 -1.32
CA ARG A 61 12.63 -1.92 -1.05
C ARG A 61 12.50 -1.15 0.26
N PHE A 62 11.36 -0.52 0.53
CA PHE A 62 11.08 0.16 1.80
C PHE A 62 11.24 -0.78 3.00
N ALA A 63 10.71 -2.00 2.91
CA ALA A 63 10.79 -3.01 3.97
C ALA A 63 12.23 -3.46 4.31
N GLN A 64 13.20 -3.15 3.45
CA GLN A 64 14.62 -3.42 3.66
C GLN A 64 15.39 -2.24 4.27
N THR A 65 14.74 -1.09 4.48
CA THR A 65 15.36 0.09 5.10
C THR A 65 15.22 0.10 6.62
N ASP A 66 16.06 0.87 7.31
CA ASP A 66 15.97 1.07 8.76
C ASP A 66 14.71 1.86 9.19
N LEU A 67 13.95 2.41 8.24
CA LEU A 67 12.67 3.08 8.50
C LEU A 67 11.52 2.10 8.70
N ALA A 68 11.65 0.87 8.19
CA ALA A 68 10.61 -0.14 8.25
C ALA A 68 10.70 -0.99 9.52
N LYS A 69 9.54 -1.39 10.05
CA LYS A 69 9.51 -2.44 11.08
C LYS A 69 9.95 -3.78 10.47
N PRO A 70 10.71 -4.62 11.19
CA PRO A 70 11.04 -5.96 10.74
C PRO A 70 9.80 -6.82 10.49
N GLY A 71 9.88 -7.74 9.53
CA GLY A 71 8.84 -8.74 9.28
C GLY A 71 7.62 -8.24 8.52
N ILE A 72 7.71 -7.09 7.82
CA ILE A 72 6.66 -6.66 6.89
C ILE A 72 6.61 -7.66 5.72
N ASP A 73 5.46 -8.31 5.55
CA ASP A 73 5.12 -9.00 4.31
C ASP A 73 4.80 -7.94 3.25
N ALA A 74 5.77 -7.71 2.35
CA ALA A 74 5.70 -6.65 1.36
C ALA A 74 4.54 -6.84 0.37
N GLU A 75 4.23 -8.07 -0.02
CA GLU A 75 3.14 -8.35 -0.96
C GLU A 75 1.78 -8.10 -0.30
N ALA A 76 1.56 -8.70 0.87
CA ALA A 76 0.32 -8.52 1.61
C ALA A 76 0.09 -7.04 1.96
N TRP A 77 1.13 -6.34 2.41
CA TRP A 77 1.04 -4.90 2.70
C TRP A 77 0.73 -4.07 1.45
N SER A 78 1.32 -4.41 0.31
CA SER A 78 1.05 -3.73 -0.97
C SER A 78 -0.42 -3.84 -1.36
N ILE A 79 -1.01 -5.05 -1.25
CA ILE A 79 -2.44 -5.25 -1.53
C ILE A 79 -3.31 -4.45 -0.56
N ILE A 80 -3.06 -4.54 0.74
CA ILE A 80 -3.88 -3.87 1.77
C ILE A 80 -3.84 -2.35 1.56
N SER A 81 -2.65 -1.80 1.33
CA SER A 81 -2.46 -0.37 1.09
C SER A 81 -3.17 0.11 -0.17
N LEU A 82 -3.03 -0.59 -1.31
CA LEU A 82 -3.72 -0.23 -2.55
C LEU A 82 -5.23 -0.40 -2.45
N ALA A 83 -5.71 -1.50 -1.87
CA ALA A 83 -7.15 -1.72 -1.68
C ALA A 83 -7.77 -0.58 -0.87
N GLY A 84 -7.12 -0.18 0.22
CA GLY A 84 -7.54 0.98 1.01
C GLY A 84 -7.58 2.25 0.17
N ASN A 85 -6.48 2.60 -0.49
CA ASN A 85 -6.38 3.82 -1.30
C ASN A 85 -7.37 3.85 -2.45
N PHE A 86 -7.67 2.73 -3.10
CA PHE A 86 -8.46 2.70 -4.34
C PHE A 86 -9.94 2.41 -4.11
N LEU A 87 -10.31 1.67 -3.07
CA LEU A 87 -11.70 1.32 -2.79
C LEU A 87 -12.36 2.28 -1.80
N TRP A 88 -11.60 2.88 -0.88
CA TRP A 88 -12.18 3.84 0.06
C TRP A 88 -12.78 5.09 -0.63
N PRO A 89 -12.13 5.69 -1.65
CA PRO A 89 -12.73 6.77 -2.44
C PRO A 89 -14.09 6.45 -3.07
N VAL A 90 -14.30 5.21 -3.51
CA VAL A 90 -15.59 4.76 -4.06
C VAL A 90 -16.68 4.85 -3.01
N TRP A 91 -16.38 4.41 -1.78
CA TRP A 91 -17.28 4.55 -0.65
C TRP A 91 -17.49 6.03 -0.29
N ALA A 92 -16.41 6.81 -0.19
CA ALA A 92 -16.45 8.22 0.18
C ALA A 92 -17.30 9.07 -0.78
N HIS A 93 -17.20 8.81 -2.09
CA HIS A 93 -17.99 9.47 -3.12
C HIS A 93 -19.48 9.27 -2.96
N SER A 94 -19.92 8.11 -2.46
CA SER A 94 -21.35 7.79 -2.32
C SER A 94 -22.10 8.75 -1.38
N HIS A 95 -21.38 9.46 -0.51
CA HIS A 95 -21.96 10.35 0.47
C HIS A 95 -21.37 11.78 0.49
N SER A 96 -20.34 12.08 -0.32
CA SER A 96 -19.75 13.42 -0.42
C SER A 96 -20.56 14.34 -1.35
N GLN A 97 -20.68 15.62 -1.02
CA GLN A 97 -21.50 16.63 -1.72
C GLN A 97 -20.67 17.67 -2.49
N GLY A 98 -19.40 17.41 -2.79
CA GLY A 98 -18.59 18.32 -3.60
C GLY A 98 -17.08 18.10 -3.51
N GLU A 99 -16.34 18.89 -4.29
CA GLU A 99 -14.88 18.78 -4.38
C GLU A 99 -14.17 19.10 -3.06
N ALA A 100 -14.60 20.15 -2.36
CA ALA A 100 -14.02 20.52 -1.07
C ALA A 100 -14.18 19.42 -0.02
N GLU A 101 -15.35 18.75 0.01
CA GLU A 101 -15.58 17.63 0.93
C GLU A 101 -14.76 16.41 0.54
N ARG A 102 -14.66 16.09 -0.75
CA ARG A 102 -13.77 15.02 -1.25
C ARG A 102 -12.31 15.26 -0.87
N HIS A 103 -11.82 16.49 -0.99
CA HIS A 103 -10.47 16.86 -0.59
C HIS A 103 -10.26 16.66 0.92
N ALA A 104 -11.20 17.13 1.76
CA ALA A 104 -11.15 16.92 3.20
C ALA A 104 -11.19 15.43 3.58
N LEU A 105 -11.98 14.63 2.85
CA LEU A 105 -12.06 13.19 2.99
C LEU A 105 -10.72 12.52 2.61
N ALA A 106 -10.11 12.88 1.48
CA ALA A 106 -8.80 12.37 1.08
C ALA A 106 -7.72 12.66 2.15
N HIS A 107 -7.69 13.89 2.67
CA HIS A 107 -6.79 14.25 3.78
C HIS A 107 -7.05 13.40 5.03
N ARG A 108 -8.32 13.19 5.40
CA ARG A 108 -8.71 12.33 6.52
C ARG A 108 -8.17 10.91 6.35
N PHE A 109 -8.31 10.35 5.15
CA PHE A 109 -7.83 9.01 4.85
C PHE A 109 -6.30 8.93 4.88
N ALA A 110 -5.60 9.88 4.25
CA ALA A 110 -4.14 9.94 4.27
C ALA A 110 -3.59 9.99 5.71
N ARG A 111 -4.20 10.81 6.57
CA ARG A 111 -3.85 10.86 8.00
C ARG A 111 -4.04 9.52 8.71
N GLU A 112 -5.11 8.81 8.42
CA GLU A 112 -5.36 7.50 9.02
C GLU A 112 -4.36 6.44 8.52
N MET A 113 -4.03 6.45 7.22
CA MET A 113 -3.00 5.58 6.65
C MET A 113 -1.63 5.82 7.31
N LEU A 114 -1.25 7.08 7.53
CA LEU A 114 -0.02 7.45 8.24
C LEU A 114 -0.05 6.98 9.70
N ARG A 115 -1.16 7.24 10.41
CA ARG A 115 -1.35 6.81 11.81
C ARG A 115 -1.25 5.29 11.94
N LEU A 116 -1.88 4.55 11.05
CA LEU A 116 -1.85 3.08 11.02
C LEU A 116 -0.46 2.55 10.68
N SER A 117 0.23 3.17 9.72
CA SER A 117 1.59 2.77 9.35
C SER A 117 2.57 2.95 10.51
N LEU A 118 2.43 4.04 11.28
CA LEU A 118 3.29 4.33 12.42
C LEU A 118 2.94 3.49 13.67
N HIS A 119 1.65 3.41 14.00
CA HIS A 119 1.19 2.90 15.31
C HIS A 119 0.50 1.53 15.24
N GLY A 120 -0.04 1.13 14.09
CA GLY A 120 -0.98 0.02 13.98
C GLY A 120 -2.34 0.32 14.60
N THR A 121 -3.12 -0.73 14.87
CA THR A 121 -4.49 -0.66 15.41
C THR A 121 -4.63 -1.13 16.86
N LEU A 122 -3.67 -1.91 17.37
CA LEU A 122 -3.78 -2.62 18.64
C LEU A 122 -2.80 -2.08 19.68
N GLN A 123 -3.24 -2.03 20.94
CA GLN A 123 -2.35 -1.78 22.08
C GLN A 123 -1.80 -3.12 22.60
N PRO A 124 -0.48 -3.40 22.50
CA PRO A 124 0.08 -4.71 22.83
C PRO A 124 -0.26 -5.20 24.24
N ASP A 125 -0.19 -4.32 25.25
CA ASP A 125 -0.43 -4.66 26.65
C ASP A 125 -1.89 -5.06 26.95
N LYS A 126 -2.80 -4.82 26.02
CA LYS A 126 -4.22 -5.18 26.14
C LYS A 126 -4.58 -6.46 25.38
N VAL A 127 -3.71 -6.92 24.48
CA VAL A 127 -3.95 -8.10 23.62
C VAL A 127 -2.73 -9.04 23.58
N PRO A 128 -2.21 -9.50 24.73
CA PRO A 128 -0.98 -10.30 24.78
C PRO A 128 -1.05 -11.60 23.96
N GLY A 129 -2.24 -12.19 23.80
CA GLY A 129 -2.43 -13.37 22.96
C GLY A 129 -2.14 -13.15 21.47
N VAL A 130 -2.38 -11.93 20.96
CA VAL A 130 -2.04 -11.57 19.57
C VAL A 130 -0.54 -11.49 19.39
N ALA A 131 0.17 -10.86 20.35
CA ALA A 131 1.62 -10.78 20.33
C ALA A 131 2.28 -12.18 20.39
N ALA A 132 1.75 -13.07 21.24
CA ALA A 132 2.22 -14.45 21.31
C ALA A 132 2.05 -15.18 19.97
N ARG A 133 0.87 -15.05 19.34
CA ARG A 133 0.57 -15.67 18.05
C ARG A 133 1.47 -15.15 16.92
N LEU A 134 1.81 -13.87 16.90
CA LEU A 134 2.72 -13.28 15.90
C LEU A 134 4.18 -13.67 16.11
N ALA A 135 4.57 -14.08 17.32
CA ALA A 135 5.92 -14.58 17.60
C ALA A 135 6.11 -16.05 17.21
N GLU A 136 5.02 -16.78 16.96
CA GLU A 136 5.09 -18.14 16.44
C GLU A 136 5.60 -18.12 14.99
N PRO A 137 6.55 -19.01 14.64
CA PRO A 137 6.94 -19.19 13.24
C PRO A 137 5.72 -19.53 12.38
N LEU A 138 5.66 -18.98 11.17
CA LEU A 138 4.68 -19.44 10.19
C LEU A 138 5.02 -20.89 9.84
N ASP A 139 4.16 -21.84 10.21
CA ASP A 139 4.33 -23.26 9.91
C ASP A 139 4.34 -23.46 8.38
N GLY A 140 5.49 -23.89 7.84
CA GLY A 140 5.60 -24.59 6.57
C GLY A 140 5.10 -23.86 5.33
N GLY A 141 5.95 -23.03 4.73
CA GLY A 141 5.77 -22.57 3.35
C GLY A 141 6.72 -21.43 3.07
N GLN A 142 7.65 -21.69 2.15
CA GLN A 142 8.56 -20.73 1.52
C GLN A 142 8.07 -19.29 1.68
N ALA A 143 8.93 -18.42 2.22
CA ALA A 143 8.93 -17.03 1.79
C ALA A 143 8.99 -17.09 0.26
N SER A 144 7.83 -17.02 -0.38
CA SER A 144 7.69 -16.83 -1.80
C SER A 144 8.07 -15.38 -2.04
N VAL A 145 9.37 -15.10 -1.87
CA VAL A 145 10.03 -14.09 -2.65
C VAL A 145 9.83 -14.59 -4.07
N ILE A 146 8.77 -14.14 -4.74
CA ILE A 146 8.66 -14.27 -6.18
C ILE A 146 9.99 -13.65 -6.68
N PRO A 147 10.92 -14.46 -7.21
CA PRO A 147 12.18 -13.88 -7.64
C PRO A 147 11.81 -12.97 -8.80
N LEU A 148 12.07 -11.67 -8.66
CA LEU A 148 12.06 -10.74 -9.77
C LEU A 148 13.06 -11.29 -10.79
N ARG A 149 12.56 -12.07 -11.76
CA ARG A 149 13.38 -12.62 -12.83
C ARG A 149 13.88 -11.42 -13.63
N SER A 150 15.16 -11.12 -13.48
CA SER A 150 15.89 -10.20 -14.35
C SER A 150 15.77 -10.71 -15.78
N VAL A 151 15.07 -9.96 -16.64
CA VAL A 151 15.07 -10.21 -18.08
C VAL A 151 16.23 -9.40 -18.67
N ARG A 152 17.14 -10.12 -19.34
CA ARG A 152 18.16 -9.55 -20.23
C ARG A 152 17.54 -9.05 -21.51
#